data_AF-X5XPX6-F1
#
_entry.id   AF-X5XPX6-F1
#
_cell.length_a   1.000
_cell.length_b   1.000
_cell.length_c   1.000
_cell.angle_alpha   90.00
_cell.angle_beta   90.00
_cell.angle_gamma   90.00
#
_symmetry.space_group_name_H-M   'P 1'
#
loop_
_entity.id
_entity.type
_entity.pdbx_description
1 polymer ?
#
loop_
_entity_poly.entity_id
_entity_poly.type
_entity_poly.pdbx_seq_one_letter_code
_entity_poly.pdbx_strand_id
1 'polypeptide(L)'
;MTPRFDKLGVVVAAIVACATFFASFATFRANRIVPGEARSILDALPAAVGPLLLAIVVLAAIVALLKTPLVLRLAASVVALAALAILIGVAGTFLAPAGNTFARISPASGFWLLIFAFTLLLADVLTRLNLSPPARIGVLVLAALAIGSLLISGQWDSLSILKEYANRADSFWAEGSKHITLALGSLAAAVIVGLPLGILCHRVERLRAGVLNVLNIVQTIPSIALFGLLIAPLGWVAAHVPGAAALGIRGIGTAPAFVALFLYSLLPVVANTVVGLAGVPRAANDAARGMGMTDGQRLFGVEFPLAFPVILTGIRIVLVQNIGLATIAALIGGGGFGVFVFQGVGQTAMDLVLLGAVPTVALAFAAAIILDAVIEMTATRRRVETA
;
A
#
# COMPACT_ATOMS: atom_id res chain seq x y z
N MET A 1 -3.38 -8.63 42.15
CA MET A 1 -4.10 -8.11 40.96
C MET A 1 -4.16 -9.23 39.93
N THR A 2 -5.35 -9.65 39.49
CA THR A 2 -5.47 -10.70 38.46
C THR A 2 -5.08 -10.11 37.10
N PRO A 3 -4.15 -10.73 36.35
CA PRO A 3 -3.77 -10.25 35.03
C PRO A 3 -5.00 -10.29 34.11
N ARG A 4 -5.36 -9.13 33.56
CA ARG A 4 -6.45 -9.04 32.57
C ARG A 4 -5.84 -9.10 31.17
N PHE A 5 -6.35 -10.00 30.35
CA PHE A 5 -5.91 -10.17 28.96
C PHE A 5 -6.52 -9.12 28.03
N ASP A 6 -5.77 -8.71 27.01
CA ASP A 6 -6.26 -7.89 25.89
C ASP A 6 -6.62 -8.76 24.68
N LYS A 7 -7.77 -8.51 24.04
CA LYS A 7 -8.29 -9.37 22.96
C LYS A 7 -7.36 -9.42 21.75
N LEU A 8 -6.90 -8.25 21.29
CA LEU A 8 -5.92 -8.18 20.20
C LEU A 8 -4.56 -8.70 20.68
N GLY A 9 -4.18 -8.36 21.91
CA GLY A 9 -2.99 -8.84 22.59
C GLY A 9 -2.81 -10.35 22.56
N VAL A 10 -3.89 -11.11 22.79
CA VAL A 10 -3.89 -12.58 22.70
C VAL A 10 -3.54 -13.05 21.28
N VAL A 11 -4.12 -12.42 20.25
CA VAL A 11 -3.84 -12.77 18.84
C VAL A 11 -2.39 -12.45 18.49
N VAL A 12 -1.90 -11.27 18.87
CA VAL A 12 -0.51 -10.86 18.66
C VAL A 12 0.45 -11.84 19.35
N ALA A 13 0.21 -12.16 20.62
CA ALA A 13 1.05 -13.10 21.38
C ALA A 13 1.03 -14.52 20.79
N ALA A 14 -0.13 -14.98 20.30
CA ALA A 14 -0.24 -16.28 19.62
C ALA A 14 0.56 -16.32 18.31
N ILE A 15 0.46 -15.27 17.48
CA ILE A 15 1.26 -15.16 16.25
C ILE A 15 2.75 -15.14 16.60
N VAL A 16 3.16 -14.36 17.61
CA VAL A 16 4.56 -14.29 18.06
C VAL A 16 5.05 -15.66 18.53
N ALA A 17 4.29 -16.39 19.33
CA ALA A 17 4.67 -17.73 19.79
C ALA A 17 4.82 -18.70 18.60
N CYS A 18 3.85 -18.71 17.68
CA CYS A 18 3.92 -19.52 16.45
C CYS A 18 5.16 -19.18 15.62
N ALA A 19 5.40 -17.89 15.38
CA ALA A 19 6.51 -17.41 14.57
C ALA A 19 7.88 -17.67 15.19
N THR A 20 7.97 -17.62 16.52
CA THR A 20 9.23 -17.78 17.26
C THR A 20 9.64 -19.24 17.38
N PHE A 21 8.69 -20.14 17.64
CA PHE A 21 8.99 -21.53 18.00
C PHE A 21 8.74 -22.54 16.86
N PHE A 22 7.90 -22.21 15.88
CA PHE A 22 7.50 -23.14 14.82
C PHE A 22 7.85 -22.67 13.41
N ALA A 23 8.39 -21.46 13.26
CA ALA A 23 8.79 -20.91 11.97
C ALA A 23 10.27 -20.51 11.95
N SER A 24 10.84 -20.44 10.75
CA SER A 24 12.24 -20.02 10.58
C SER A 24 12.37 -18.50 10.53
N PHE A 25 13.46 -17.99 11.09
CA PHE A 25 13.76 -16.56 11.08
C PHE A 25 14.37 -16.12 9.76
N ALA A 26 15.33 -16.90 9.26
CA ALA A 26 16.01 -16.67 7.99
C ALA A 26 16.10 -17.97 7.18
N THR A 27 16.25 -17.83 5.87
CA THR A 27 16.60 -18.93 4.97
C THR A 27 17.97 -18.68 4.39
N PHE A 28 18.86 -19.66 4.48
CA PHE A 28 20.16 -19.66 3.84
C PHE A 28 20.13 -20.54 2.58
N ARG A 29 20.64 -20.03 1.45
CA ARG A 29 20.89 -20.82 0.24
C ARG A 29 22.31 -20.54 -0.24
N ALA A 30 23.07 -21.58 -0.56
CA ALA A 30 24.42 -21.43 -1.10
C ALA A 30 24.44 -20.70 -2.46
N ASN A 31 23.38 -20.88 -3.26
CA ASN A 31 23.12 -20.17 -4.51
C ASN A 31 21.61 -20.30 -4.86
N ARG A 32 21.19 -19.88 -6.06
CA ARG A 32 19.77 -19.93 -6.48
C ARG A 32 19.24 -21.33 -6.79
N ILE A 33 20.11 -22.33 -6.94
CA ILE A 33 19.77 -23.68 -7.38
C ILE A 33 19.62 -24.61 -6.17
N VAL A 34 20.45 -24.39 -5.15
CA VAL A 34 20.44 -25.21 -3.93
C VAL A 34 19.20 -24.90 -3.08
N PRO A 35 18.48 -25.92 -2.57
CA PRO A 35 17.38 -25.74 -1.64
C PRO A 35 17.77 -24.90 -0.42
N GLY A 36 16.80 -24.15 0.11
CA GLY A 36 17.03 -23.32 1.29
C GLY A 36 17.05 -24.10 2.58
N GLU A 37 18.05 -23.83 3.41
CA GLU A 37 18.12 -24.29 4.79
C GLU A 37 17.40 -23.28 5.68
N ALA A 38 16.37 -23.76 6.37
CA ALA A 38 15.63 -22.99 7.35
C ALA A 38 16.48 -22.80 8.62
N ARG A 39 16.65 -21.55 9.06
CA ARG A 39 17.40 -21.22 10.27
C ARG A 39 16.46 -20.59 11.30
N SER A 40 16.44 -21.16 12.51
CA SER A 40 15.70 -20.58 13.65
C SER A 40 16.36 -19.26 14.09
N ILE A 41 15.75 -18.53 15.03
CA ILE A 41 16.37 -17.31 15.60
C ILE A 41 17.74 -17.61 16.21
N LEU A 42 17.89 -18.76 16.87
CA LEU A 42 19.13 -19.14 17.55
C LEU A 42 20.23 -19.56 16.56
N ASP A 43 19.85 -20.18 15.44
CA ASP A 43 20.81 -20.65 14.42
C ASP A 43 21.17 -19.56 13.41
N ALA A 44 20.31 -18.56 13.23
CA ALA A 44 20.49 -17.49 12.26
C ALA A 44 21.35 -16.33 12.78
N LEU A 45 21.66 -16.31 14.08
CA LEU A 45 22.32 -15.19 14.74
C LEU A 45 23.53 -15.64 15.57
N PRO A 46 24.48 -14.75 15.85
CA PRO A 46 25.57 -15.02 16.79
C PRO A 46 25.05 -15.47 18.16
N ALA A 47 25.83 -16.30 18.87
CA ALA A 47 25.41 -16.98 20.09
C ALA A 47 24.86 -16.06 21.20
N ALA A 48 25.38 -14.83 21.34
CA ALA A 48 24.88 -13.85 22.32
C ALA A 48 23.65 -13.07 21.83
N VAL A 49 23.44 -12.98 20.52
CA VAL A 49 22.45 -12.10 19.89
C VAL A 49 21.11 -12.80 19.68
N GLY A 50 21.13 -14.10 19.36
CA GLY A 50 19.91 -14.91 19.22
C GLY A 50 19.04 -14.92 20.48
N PRO A 51 19.58 -15.26 21.66
CA PRO A 51 18.83 -15.22 22.92
C PRO A 51 18.32 -13.82 23.29
N LEU A 52 19.08 -12.77 22.96
CA LEU A 52 18.66 -11.38 23.17
C LEU A 52 17.41 -11.05 22.35
N LEU A 53 17.38 -11.42 21.06
CA LEU A 53 16.18 -11.23 20.23
C LEU A 53 14.98 -12.01 20.77
N LEU A 54 15.18 -13.26 21.18
CA LEU A 54 14.11 -14.05 21.82
C LEU A 54 13.56 -13.36 23.07
N ALA A 55 14.43 -12.85 23.93
CA ALA A 55 14.01 -12.13 25.14
C ALA A 55 13.18 -10.89 24.80
N ILE A 56 13.61 -10.09 23.80
CA ILE A 56 12.88 -8.90 23.34
C ILE A 56 11.50 -9.29 22.81
N VAL A 57 11.43 -10.30 21.94
CA VAL A 57 10.18 -10.75 21.29
C VAL A 57 9.21 -11.34 22.32
N VAL A 58 9.70 -12.16 23.25
CA VAL A 58 8.89 -12.75 24.32
C VAL A 58 8.38 -11.67 25.28
N LEU A 59 9.23 -10.72 25.69
CA LEU A 59 8.82 -9.63 26.56
C LEU A 59 7.76 -8.75 25.88
N ALA A 60 7.94 -8.43 24.60
CA ALA A 60 6.96 -7.68 23.82
C ALA A 60 5.64 -8.45 23.65
N ALA A 61 5.68 -9.78 23.51
CA ALA A 61 4.49 -10.62 23.50
C ALA A 61 3.74 -10.62 24.83
N ILE A 62 4.46 -10.65 25.97
CA ILE A 62 3.85 -10.53 27.31
C ILE A 62 3.18 -9.16 27.47
N VAL A 63 3.86 -8.09 27.06
CA VAL A 63 3.30 -6.73 27.06
C VAL A 63 2.05 -6.63 26.19
N ALA A 64 2.04 -7.29 25.03
CA ALA A 64 0.88 -7.35 24.15
C ALA A 64 -0.28 -8.11 24.81
N LEU A 65 -0.01 -9.29 25.37
CA LEU A 65 -0.97 -10.22 25.96
C LEU A 65 -1.75 -9.59 27.14
N LEU A 66 -1.05 -8.85 27.98
CA LEU A 66 -1.60 -8.21 29.17
C LEU A 66 -2.17 -6.82 28.88
N LYS A 67 -3.16 -6.38 29.66
CA LYS A 67 -3.63 -4.99 29.67
C LYS A 67 -2.59 -4.06 30.28
N THR A 68 -1.64 -3.64 29.48
CA THR A 68 -0.54 -2.73 29.82
C THR A 68 -0.82 -1.29 29.35
N PRO A 69 -0.16 -0.28 29.94
CA PRO A 69 -0.32 1.10 29.49
C PRO A 69 0.16 1.29 28.05
N LEU A 70 -0.46 2.22 27.31
CA LEU A 70 -0.17 2.46 25.89
C LEU A 70 1.30 2.78 25.62
N VAL A 71 1.97 3.53 26.51
CA VAL A 71 3.39 3.86 26.39
C VAL A 71 4.27 2.60 26.39
N LEU A 72 3.93 1.62 27.23
CA LEU A 72 4.69 0.36 27.29
C LEU A 72 4.45 -0.48 26.04
N ARG A 73 3.22 -0.52 25.50
CA ARG A 73 2.90 -1.20 24.24
C ARG A 73 3.58 -0.53 23.05
N LEU A 74 3.65 0.80 23.03
CA LEU A 74 4.38 1.57 22.03
C LEU A 74 5.87 1.23 22.09
N ALA A 75 6.48 1.32 23.27
CA ALA A 75 7.89 0.98 23.46
C ALA A 75 8.19 -0.46 23.04
N ALA A 76 7.37 -1.42 23.49
CA ALA A 76 7.54 -2.83 23.14
C ALA A 76 7.44 -3.09 21.63
N SER A 77 6.45 -2.51 20.94
CA SER A 77 6.31 -2.66 19.48
C SER A 77 7.46 -2.00 18.72
N VAL A 78 7.85 -0.77 19.07
CA VAL A 78 8.95 -0.07 18.42
C VAL A 78 10.29 -0.78 18.65
N VAL A 79 10.59 -1.20 19.89
CA VAL A 79 11.82 -1.92 20.22
C VAL A 79 11.87 -3.27 19.51
N ALA A 80 10.76 -4.02 19.49
CA ALA A 80 10.71 -5.30 18.79
C ALA A 80 10.89 -5.14 17.27
N LEU A 81 10.21 -4.17 16.64
CA LEU A 81 10.35 -3.88 15.21
C LEU A 81 11.77 -3.43 14.85
N ALA A 82 12.37 -2.55 15.64
CA ALA A 82 13.75 -2.10 15.45
C ALA A 82 14.74 -3.26 15.60
N ALA A 83 14.58 -4.08 16.65
CA ALA A 83 15.43 -5.26 16.86
C ALA A 83 15.32 -6.25 15.70
N LEU A 84 14.11 -6.53 15.21
CA LEU A 84 13.91 -7.41 14.04
C LEU A 84 14.58 -6.82 12.78
N ALA A 85 14.38 -5.53 12.52
CA ALA A 85 14.94 -4.84 11.35
C ALA A 85 16.48 -4.82 11.36
N ILE A 86 17.10 -4.61 12.53
CA ILE A 86 18.56 -4.63 12.67
C ILE A 86 19.09 -6.07 12.58
N LEU A 87 18.49 -6.99 13.35
CA LEU A 87 19.05 -8.33 13.51
C LEU A 87 18.83 -9.22 12.29
N ILE A 88 17.86 -8.94 11.42
CA ILE A 88 17.80 -9.63 10.13
C ILE A 88 19.01 -9.28 9.25
N GLY A 89 19.51 -8.05 9.30
CA GLY A 89 20.75 -7.64 8.64
C GLY A 89 21.97 -8.36 9.23
N VAL A 90 22.04 -8.45 10.56
CA VAL A 90 23.08 -9.22 11.26
C VAL A 90 23.05 -10.69 10.83
N ALA A 91 21.87 -11.32 10.76
CA ALA A 91 21.72 -12.68 10.27
C ALA A 91 22.22 -12.82 8.83
N GLY A 92 21.94 -11.84 7.96
CA GLY A 92 22.49 -11.76 6.61
C GLY A 92 24.02 -11.84 6.58
N THR A 93 24.68 -11.03 7.41
CA THR A 93 26.16 -11.00 7.49
C THR A 93 26.75 -12.25 8.15
N PHE A 94 26.10 -12.77 9.19
CA PHE A 94 26.56 -13.92 9.96
C PHE A 94 26.47 -15.23 9.17
N LEU A 95 25.40 -15.40 8.40
CA LEU A 95 25.17 -16.59 7.58
C LEU A 95 25.90 -16.52 6.22
N ALA A 96 26.37 -15.35 5.79
CA ALA A 96 27.10 -15.20 4.53
C ALA A 96 28.52 -15.75 4.65
N PRO A 97 28.91 -16.76 3.84
CA PRO A 97 30.29 -17.24 3.81
C PRO A 97 31.24 -16.15 3.32
N ALA A 98 32.41 -16.03 3.93
CA ALA A 98 33.40 -15.03 3.57
C ALA A 98 33.78 -15.13 2.07
N GLY A 99 33.72 -14.01 1.36
CA GLY A 99 34.03 -13.93 -0.08
C GLY A 99 32.97 -14.53 -1.02
N ASN A 100 31.84 -15.05 -0.53
CA ASN A 100 30.82 -15.67 -1.36
C ASN A 100 29.72 -14.68 -1.78
N THR A 101 29.75 -14.27 -3.05
CA THR A 101 28.75 -13.37 -3.66
C THR A 101 27.48 -14.08 -4.11
N PHE A 102 27.50 -15.42 -4.23
CA PHE A 102 26.36 -16.22 -4.71
C PHE A 102 25.36 -16.57 -3.61
N ALA A 103 25.80 -16.62 -2.35
CA ALA A 103 24.96 -16.96 -1.21
C ALA A 103 23.77 -15.99 -1.07
N ARG A 104 22.60 -16.56 -0.80
CA ARG A 104 21.32 -15.86 -0.63
C ARG A 104 20.81 -16.08 0.78
N ILE A 105 20.66 -14.98 1.51
CA ILE A 105 20.10 -14.95 2.86
C ILE A 105 18.87 -14.07 2.82
N SER A 106 17.72 -14.65 3.19
CA SER A 106 16.43 -14.00 3.03
C SER A 106 15.62 -14.12 4.32
N PRO A 107 14.84 -13.08 4.69
CA PRO A 107 13.90 -13.20 5.78
C PRO A 107 12.86 -14.29 5.51
N ALA A 108 12.65 -15.16 6.48
CA ALA A 108 11.74 -16.30 6.36
C ALA A 108 10.40 -16.04 7.06
N SER A 109 9.51 -17.04 7.06
CA SER A 109 8.12 -16.88 7.55
C SER A 109 8.02 -16.39 8.98
N GLY A 110 8.92 -16.83 9.88
CA GLY A 110 8.99 -16.36 11.25
C GLY A 110 9.28 -14.86 11.34
N PHE A 111 10.24 -14.35 10.57
CA PHE A 111 10.50 -12.91 10.51
C PHE A 111 9.26 -12.11 10.05
N TRP A 112 8.62 -12.53 8.96
CA TRP A 112 7.46 -11.83 8.42
C TRP A 112 6.27 -11.84 9.37
N LEU A 113 6.02 -12.97 10.06
CA LEU A 113 4.96 -13.07 11.07
C LEU A 113 5.26 -12.20 12.30
N LEU A 114 6.52 -12.11 12.73
CA LEU A 114 6.92 -11.23 13.84
C LEU A 114 6.76 -9.75 13.46
N ILE A 115 7.22 -9.34 12.28
CA ILE A 115 7.02 -7.98 11.76
C ILE A 115 5.53 -7.67 11.68
N PHE A 116 4.71 -8.59 11.16
CA PHE A 116 3.26 -8.43 11.09
C PHE A 116 2.64 -8.25 12.48
N ALA A 117 2.96 -9.13 13.43
CA ALA A 117 2.41 -9.09 14.79
C ALA A 117 2.75 -7.78 15.52
N PHE A 118 4.00 -7.31 15.45
CA PHE A 118 4.39 -6.08 16.12
C PHE A 118 3.95 -4.82 15.37
N THR A 119 3.77 -4.88 14.06
CA THR A 119 3.13 -3.79 13.30
C THR A 119 1.65 -3.68 13.64
N LEU A 120 0.94 -4.81 13.85
CA LEU A 120 -0.44 -4.80 14.35
C LEU A 120 -0.54 -4.21 15.74
N LEU A 121 0.38 -4.58 16.66
CA LEU A 121 0.45 -4.00 17.99
C LEU A 121 0.70 -2.48 17.92
N LEU A 122 1.64 -2.04 17.07
CA LEU A 122 1.91 -0.62 16.85
C LEU A 122 0.67 0.11 16.31
N ALA A 123 -0.01 -0.45 15.31
CA ALA A 123 -1.21 0.14 14.73
C ALA A 123 -2.35 0.27 15.75
N ASP A 124 -2.56 -0.73 16.63
CA ASP A 124 -3.53 -0.64 17.72
C ASP A 124 -3.19 0.46 18.73
N VAL A 125 -1.91 0.63 19.07
CA VAL A 125 -1.48 1.73 19.94
C VAL A 125 -1.71 3.09 19.24
N LEU A 126 -1.28 3.25 17.99
CA LEU A 126 -1.41 4.52 17.26
C LEU A 126 -2.88 4.93 17.06
N THR A 127 -3.77 3.96 16.83
CA THR A 127 -5.22 4.21 16.73
C THR A 127 -5.82 4.63 18.07
N ARG A 128 -5.39 4.03 19.19
CA ARG A 128 -5.83 4.41 20.55
C ARG A 128 -5.28 5.73 21.04
N LEU A 129 -4.11 6.15 20.55
CA LEU A 129 -3.52 7.46 20.86
C LEU A 129 -4.29 8.62 20.20
N ASN A 130 -5.22 8.35 19.28
CA ASN A 130 -6.00 9.36 18.54
C ASN A 130 -5.10 10.46 17.97
N LEU A 131 -4.00 10.05 17.31
CA LEU A 131 -3.01 10.98 16.76
C LEU A 131 -3.67 11.97 15.80
N SER A 132 -3.28 13.24 15.93
CA SER A 132 -3.65 14.30 15.00
C SER A 132 -3.10 13.99 13.60
N PRO A 133 -3.71 14.54 12.53
CA PRO A 133 -3.23 14.35 11.16
C PRO A 133 -1.72 14.60 10.96
N PRO A 134 -1.12 15.72 11.42
CA PRO A 134 0.31 15.92 11.26
C PRO A 134 1.15 14.93 12.08
N ALA A 135 0.66 14.45 13.23
CA ALA A 135 1.36 13.44 14.01
C ALA A 135 1.41 12.08 13.29
N ARG A 136 0.34 11.69 12.56
CA ARG A 136 0.34 10.46 11.74
C ARG A 136 1.37 10.55 10.60
N ILE A 137 1.46 11.71 9.94
CA ILE A 137 2.50 11.98 8.94
C ILE A 137 3.88 11.94 9.58
N GLY A 138 4.05 12.53 10.77
CA GLY A 138 5.29 12.48 11.54
C GLY A 138 5.75 11.05 11.82
N VAL A 139 4.84 10.15 12.23
CA VAL A 139 5.13 8.72 12.44
C VAL A 139 5.56 8.04 11.14
N LEU A 140 4.89 8.33 10.02
CA LEU A 140 5.28 7.81 8.70
C LEU A 140 6.69 8.26 8.31
N VAL A 141 7.01 9.55 8.50
CA VAL A 141 8.33 10.11 8.22
C VAL A 141 9.39 9.47 9.12
N LEU A 142 9.12 9.30 10.41
CA LEU A 142 10.03 8.62 11.34
C LEU A 142 10.29 7.18 10.92
N ALA A 143 9.26 6.44 10.51
CA ALA A 143 9.42 5.08 10.00
C ALA A 143 10.25 5.05 8.70
N ALA A 144 10.00 5.98 7.78
CA ALA A 144 10.76 6.10 6.54
C ALA A 144 12.23 6.46 6.80
N LEU A 145 12.51 7.37 7.74
CA LEU A 145 13.87 7.72 8.16
C LEU A 145 14.58 6.55 8.83
N ALA A 146 13.90 5.79 9.70
CA ALA A 146 14.46 4.60 10.32
C ALA A 146 14.86 3.56 9.27
N ILE A 147 13.96 3.23 8.33
CA ILE A 147 14.26 2.30 7.22
C ILE A 147 15.38 2.86 6.33
N GLY A 148 15.32 4.15 5.98
CA GLY A 148 16.34 4.83 5.17
C GLY A 148 17.72 4.78 5.82
N SER A 149 17.80 4.96 7.15
CA SER A 149 19.06 4.87 7.89
C SER A 149 19.67 3.46 7.84
N LEU A 150 18.85 2.41 7.91
CA LEU A 150 19.31 1.02 7.78
C LEU A 150 19.83 0.75 6.36
N LEU A 151 19.13 1.23 5.33
CA LEU A 151 19.57 1.14 3.93
C LEU A 151 20.91 1.85 3.70
N ILE A 152 21.04 3.09 4.15
CA ILE A 152 22.26 3.90 3.97
C ILE A 152 23.45 3.31 4.75
N SER A 153 23.19 2.70 5.91
CA SER A 153 24.25 2.09 6.72
C SER A 153 24.89 0.82 6.13
N GLY A 154 24.30 0.25 5.07
CA GLY A 154 24.77 -0.99 4.45
C GLY A 154 24.47 -2.26 5.26
N GLN A 155 23.77 -2.15 6.40
CA GLN A 155 23.43 -3.30 7.25
C GLN A 155 22.61 -4.38 6.53
N TRP A 156 21.86 -4.01 5.49
CA TRP A 156 21.04 -4.92 4.70
C TRP A 156 21.69 -5.39 3.40
N ASP A 157 22.90 -4.95 3.06
CA ASP A 157 23.55 -5.27 1.78
C ASP A 157 23.80 -6.78 1.59
N SER A 158 23.91 -7.52 2.70
CA SER A 158 24.07 -8.97 2.70
C SER A 158 22.77 -9.72 2.39
N LEU A 159 21.60 -9.07 2.55
CA LEU A 159 20.30 -9.68 2.30
C LEU A 159 20.05 -9.84 0.80
N SER A 160 19.44 -10.96 0.43
CA SER A 160 19.16 -11.31 -0.96
C SER A 160 18.38 -10.23 -1.70
N ILE A 161 17.38 -9.60 -1.07
CA ILE A 161 16.57 -8.54 -1.67
C ILE A 161 17.45 -7.36 -2.11
N LEU A 162 18.40 -6.94 -1.27
CA LEU A 162 19.30 -5.81 -1.57
C LEU A 162 20.37 -6.20 -2.59
N LYS A 163 20.83 -7.46 -2.58
CA LYS A 163 21.65 -7.98 -3.67
C LYS A 163 20.87 -8.01 -5.01
N GLU A 164 19.58 -8.34 -5.00
CA GLU A 164 18.74 -8.30 -6.21
C GLU A 164 18.55 -6.86 -6.71
N TYR A 165 18.33 -5.93 -5.78
CA TYR A 165 18.25 -4.50 -6.04
C TYR A 165 19.54 -3.98 -6.68
N ALA A 166 20.70 -4.24 -6.06
CA ALA A 166 22.00 -3.75 -6.55
C ALA A 166 22.28 -4.21 -8.00
N ASN A 167 21.88 -5.44 -8.35
CA ASN A 167 22.03 -5.96 -9.71
C ASN A 167 21.02 -5.39 -10.73
N ARG A 168 19.97 -4.68 -10.27
CA ARG A 168 18.86 -4.19 -11.11
C ARG A 168 18.48 -2.74 -10.81
N ALA A 169 19.37 -1.96 -10.22
CA ALA A 169 19.04 -0.63 -9.69
C ALA A 169 18.42 0.29 -10.75
N ASP A 170 19.00 0.33 -11.96
CA ASP A 170 18.48 1.14 -13.07
C ASP A 170 17.05 0.72 -13.47
N SER A 171 16.84 -0.59 -13.61
CA SER A 171 15.51 -1.14 -13.92
C SER A 171 14.52 -0.88 -12.79
N PHE A 172 14.96 -0.97 -11.53
CA PHE A 172 14.11 -0.74 -10.36
C PHE A 172 13.52 0.66 -10.37
N TRP A 173 14.35 1.68 -10.60
CA TRP A 173 13.89 3.07 -10.64
C TRP A 173 13.04 3.36 -11.88
N ALA A 174 13.40 2.80 -13.05
CA ALA A 174 12.60 2.94 -14.26
C ALA A 174 11.19 2.34 -14.08
N GLU A 175 11.11 1.13 -13.54
CA GLU A 175 9.84 0.47 -13.27
C GLU A 175 9.07 1.13 -12.12
N GLY A 176 9.75 1.64 -11.09
CA GLY A 176 9.12 2.44 -10.04
C GLY A 176 8.46 3.70 -10.57
N SER A 177 9.13 4.43 -11.48
CA SER A 177 8.56 5.60 -12.15
C SER A 177 7.32 5.24 -12.98
N LYS A 178 7.37 4.13 -13.74
CA LYS A 178 6.21 3.64 -14.49
C LYS A 178 5.06 3.27 -13.56
N HIS A 179 5.35 2.62 -12.43
CA HIS A 179 4.33 2.22 -11.45
C HIS A 179 3.59 3.44 -10.90
N ILE A 180 4.31 4.48 -10.47
CA ILE A 180 3.74 5.73 -9.97
C ILE A 180 2.95 6.44 -11.07
N THR A 181 3.50 6.52 -12.29
CA THR A 181 2.84 7.18 -13.43
C THR A 181 1.52 6.48 -13.78
N LEU A 182 1.50 5.15 -13.81
CA LEU A 182 0.28 4.38 -14.05
C LEU A 182 -0.74 4.59 -12.93
N ALA A 183 -0.34 4.47 -11.66
CA ALA A 183 -1.25 4.58 -10.52
C ALA A 183 -1.84 5.99 -10.35
N LEU A 184 -1.00 7.04 -10.42
CA LEU A 184 -1.45 8.42 -10.25
C LEU A 184 -2.08 8.98 -11.53
N GLY A 185 -1.50 8.69 -12.70
CA GLY A 185 -1.99 9.23 -13.96
C GLY A 185 -3.38 8.72 -14.33
N SER A 186 -3.61 7.41 -14.16
CA SER A 186 -4.93 6.83 -14.47
C SER A 186 -6.00 7.26 -13.47
N LEU A 187 -5.65 7.41 -12.18
CA LEU A 187 -6.53 8.00 -11.19
C LEU A 187 -6.84 9.46 -11.50
N ALA A 188 -5.84 10.27 -11.85
CA ALA A 188 -6.04 11.67 -12.20
C ALA A 188 -6.99 11.81 -13.39
N ALA A 189 -6.81 11.00 -14.43
CA ALA A 189 -7.75 10.93 -15.56
C ALA A 189 -9.16 10.51 -15.10
N ALA A 190 -9.27 9.51 -14.21
CA ALA A 190 -10.54 9.05 -13.68
C ALA A 190 -11.23 10.10 -12.79
N VAL A 191 -10.49 10.94 -12.07
CA VAL A 191 -11.03 12.08 -11.32
C VAL A 191 -11.53 13.16 -12.26
N ILE A 192 -10.75 13.52 -13.30
CA ILE A 192 -11.13 14.52 -14.31
C ILE A 192 -12.43 14.14 -15.01
N VAL A 193 -12.62 12.87 -15.35
CA VAL A 193 -13.83 12.38 -16.03
C VAL A 193 -14.95 12.02 -15.03
N GLY A 194 -14.57 11.35 -13.94
CA GLY A 194 -15.50 10.78 -12.97
C GLY A 194 -16.16 11.81 -12.05
N LEU A 195 -15.50 12.92 -11.72
CA LEU A 195 -16.14 13.99 -10.94
C LEU A 195 -17.29 14.65 -11.72
N PRO A 196 -17.10 15.15 -12.97
CA PRO A 196 -18.21 15.67 -13.77
C PRO A 196 -19.31 14.65 -13.99
N LEU A 197 -18.94 13.39 -14.26
CA LEU A 197 -19.91 12.31 -14.47
C LEU A 197 -20.72 12.02 -13.19
N GLY A 198 -20.08 12.02 -12.02
CA GLY A 198 -20.73 11.87 -10.72
C GLY A 198 -21.66 13.04 -10.38
N ILE A 199 -21.25 14.28 -10.67
CA ILE A 199 -22.10 15.48 -10.53
C ILE A 199 -23.33 15.35 -11.45
N LEU A 200 -23.14 14.92 -12.70
CA LEU A 200 -24.22 14.72 -13.66
C LEU A 200 -25.19 13.62 -13.19
N CYS A 201 -24.68 12.48 -12.70
CA CYS A 201 -25.49 11.41 -12.13
C CYS A 201 -26.26 11.86 -10.88
N HIS A 202 -25.69 12.76 -10.07
CA HIS A 202 -26.41 13.32 -8.92
C HIS A 202 -27.58 14.22 -9.35
N ARG A 203 -27.41 14.99 -10.44
CA ARG A 203 -28.45 15.90 -10.94
C ARG A 203 -29.52 15.19 -11.77
N VAL A 204 -29.15 14.13 -12.49
CA VAL A 204 -30.04 13.43 -13.43
C VAL A 204 -30.18 11.97 -13.01
N GLU A 205 -31.19 11.70 -12.18
CA GLU A 205 -31.44 10.36 -11.61
C GLU A 205 -31.61 9.27 -12.70
N ARG A 206 -32.18 9.63 -13.87
CA ARG A 206 -32.30 8.71 -15.02
C ARG A 206 -30.95 8.24 -15.56
N LEU A 207 -29.91 9.08 -15.52
CA LEU A 207 -28.56 8.72 -15.97
C LEU A 207 -27.80 7.92 -14.92
N ARG A 208 -28.10 8.15 -13.64
CA ARG A 208 -27.40 7.52 -12.51
C ARG A 208 -27.39 5.99 -12.61
N ALA A 209 -28.57 5.38 -12.76
CA ALA A 209 -28.68 3.92 -12.82
C ALA A 209 -27.91 3.34 -14.01
N GLY A 210 -28.06 3.93 -15.21
CA GLY A 210 -27.37 3.47 -16.42
C GLY A 210 -25.86 3.56 -16.30
N VAL A 211 -25.34 4.73 -15.90
CA VAL A 211 -23.89 4.96 -15.76
C VAL A 211 -23.28 4.04 -14.71
N LEU A 212 -23.86 3.97 -13.51
CA LEU A 212 -23.32 3.14 -12.43
C LEU A 212 -23.37 1.64 -12.80
N ASN A 213 -24.40 1.18 -13.49
CA ASN A 213 -24.49 -0.20 -13.94
C ASN A 213 -23.43 -0.53 -15.00
N VAL A 214 -23.20 0.35 -15.98
CA VAL A 214 -22.14 0.15 -17.00
C VAL A 214 -20.77 0.11 -16.33
N LEU A 215 -20.48 1.06 -15.44
CA LEU A 215 -19.20 1.11 -14.73
C LEU A 215 -19.02 -0.10 -13.79
N ASN A 216 -20.10 -0.62 -13.22
CA ASN A 216 -20.09 -1.87 -12.45
C ASN A 216 -19.74 -3.08 -13.32
N ILE A 217 -20.38 -3.23 -14.48
CA ILE A 217 -20.07 -4.31 -15.44
C ILE A 217 -18.58 -4.31 -15.81
N VAL A 218 -17.97 -3.14 -15.99
CA VAL A 218 -16.54 -3.06 -16.31
C VAL A 218 -15.67 -3.57 -15.14
N GLN A 219 -16.01 -3.23 -13.89
CA GLN A 219 -15.26 -3.68 -12.72
C GLN A 219 -15.45 -5.18 -12.39
N THR A 220 -16.51 -5.83 -12.88
CA THR A 220 -16.70 -7.27 -12.68
C THR A 220 -15.90 -8.12 -13.65
N ILE A 221 -15.41 -7.56 -14.76
CA ILE A 221 -14.51 -8.25 -15.70
C ILE A 221 -13.15 -8.41 -15.01
N PRO A 222 -12.58 -9.62 -14.87
CA PRO A 222 -11.25 -9.81 -14.29
C PRO A 222 -10.17 -8.96 -15.01
N SER A 223 -9.23 -8.36 -14.27
CA SER A 223 -8.28 -7.39 -14.84
C SER A 223 -7.44 -7.96 -15.98
N ILE A 224 -7.00 -9.22 -15.86
CA ILE A 224 -6.27 -9.94 -16.93
C ILE A 224 -7.14 -10.09 -18.18
N ALA A 225 -8.43 -10.39 -18.03
CA ALA A 225 -9.35 -10.52 -19.14
C ALA A 225 -9.63 -9.15 -19.78
N LEU A 226 -9.78 -8.09 -18.98
CA LEU A 226 -9.95 -6.73 -19.50
C LEU A 226 -8.72 -6.30 -20.33
N PHE A 227 -7.50 -6.63 -19.89
CA PHE A 227 -6.31 -6.38 -20.71
C PHE A 227 -6.40 -7.09 -22.06
N GLY A 228 -6.79 -8.38 -22.08
CA GLY A 228 -7.00 -9.13 -23.32
C GLY A 228 -8.05 -8.48 -24.23
N LEU A 229 -9.17 -8.01 -23.68
CA LEU A 229 -10.22 -7.31 -24.42
C LEU A 229 -9.75 -5.98 -25.01
N LEU A 230 -8.79 -5.30 -24.38
CA LEU A 230 -8.24 -4.03 -24.86
C LEU A 230 -7.19 -4.19 -25.98
N ILE A 231 -6.64 -5.39 -26.20
CA ILE A 231 -5.60 -5.62 -27.22
C ILE A 231 -6.10 -5.24 -28.61
N ALA A 232 -7.24 -5.81 -29.03
CA ALA A 232 -7.76 -5.59 -30.38
C ALA A 232 -8.23 -4.13 -30.61
N PRO A 233 -9.02 -3.51 -29.71
CA PRO A 233 -9.41 -2.11 -29.86
C PRO A 233 -8.24 -1.13 -29.89
N LEU A 234 -7.28 -1.25 -28.97
CA LEU A 234 -6.13 -0.32 -28.95
C LEU A 234 -5.14 -0.60 -30.08
N GLY A 235 -4.99 -1.85 -30.51
CA GLY A 235 -4.25 -2.21 -31.71
C GLY A 235 -4.87 -1.61 -32.97
N TRP A 236 -6.20 -1.66 -33.08
CA TRP A 236 -6.93 -1.03 -34.18
C TRP A 236 -6.73 0.49 -34.19
N VAL A 237 -6.84 1.15 -33.03
CA VAL A 237 -6.59 2.59 -32.89
C VAL A 237 -5.15 2.93 -33.30
N ALA A 238 -4.17 2.15 -32.85
CA ALA A 238 -2.77 2.36 -33.21
C ALA A 238 -2.51 2.28 -34.72
N ALA A 239 -3.25 1.41 -35.42
CA ALA A 239 -3.09 1.19 -36.86
C ALA A 239 -3.84 2.23 -37.73
N HIS A 240 -4.98 2.74 -37.26
CA HIS A 240 -5.88 3.56 -38.10
C HIS A 240 -5.93 5.04 -37.71
N VAL A 241 -5.52 5.41 -36.48
CA VAL A 241 -5.53 6.81 -36.03
C VAL A 241 -4.13 7.43 -36.21
N PRO A 242 -3.97 8.44 -37.09
CA PRO A 242 -2.69 9.10 -37.29
C PRO A 242 -2.11 9.65 -35.99
N GLY A 243 -0.84 9.33 -35.69
CA GLY A 243 -0.16 9.78 -34.47
C GLY A 243 -0.43 8.95 -33.21
N ALA A 244 -1.43 8.07 -33.19
CA ALA A 244 -1.76 7.26 -32.00
C ALA A 244 -0.62 6.34 -31.57
N ALA A 245 0.01 5.63 -32.51
CA ALA A 245 1.16 4.78 -32.24
C ALA A 245 2.38 5.57 -31.75
N ALA A 246 2.56 6.80 -32.23
CA ALA A 246 3.64 7.71 -31.80
C ALA A 246 3.43 8.20 -30.36
N LEU A 247 2.17 8.35 -29.93
CA LEU A 247 1.78 8.64 -28.54
C LEU A 247 1.87 7.40 -27.62
N GLY A 248 2.32 6.25 -28.13
CA GLY A 248 2.47 5.02 -27.36
C GLY A 248 1.19 4.18 -27.23
N ILE A 249 0.12 4.50 -27.97
CA ILE A 249 -1.10 3.67 -28.01
C ILE A 249 -0.79 2.39 -28.79
N ARG A 250 -0.94 1.25 -28.12
CA ARG A 250 -0.69 -0.09 -28.65
C ARG A 250 -1.62 -1.09 -27.97
N GLY A 251 -1.79 -2.28 -28.57
CA GLY A 251 -2.60 -3.36 -27.99
C GLY A 251 -2.02 -3.97 -26.71
N ILE A 252 -0.71 -3.89 -26.51
CA ILE A 252 -0.01 -4.35 -25.29
C ILE A 252 0.87 -3.21 -24.75
N GLY A 253 1.26 -3.29 -23.48
CA GLY A 253 2.14 -2.32 -22.85
C GLY A 253 1.43 -1.35 -21.91
N THR A 254 1.94 -0.14 -21.82
CA THR A 254 1.50 0.91 -20.87
C THR A 254 0.10 1.43 -21.18
N ALA A 255 -0.27 1.54 -22.46
CA ALA A 255 -1.58 2.05 -22.89
C ALA A 255 -2.77 1.20 -22.37
N PRO A 256 -2.85 -0.12 -22.61
CA PRO A 256 -3.96 -0.94 -22.07
C PRO A 256 -3.94 -0.98 -20.53
N ALA A 257 -2.75 -0.97 -19.92
CA ALA A 257 -2.62 -0.88 -18.47
C ALA A 257 -3.25 0.40 -17.92
N PHE A 258 -2.91 1.55 -18.49
CA PHE A 258 -3.47 2.84 -18.11
C PHE A 258 -4.99 2.88 -18.28
N VAL A 259 -5.50 2.41 -19.42
CA VAL A 259 -6.94 2.40 -19.72
C VAL A 259 -7.69 1.52 -18.74
N ALA A 260 -7.21 0.31 -18.42
CA ALA A 260 -7.88 -0.56 -17.47
C ALA A 260 -7.91 0.04 -16.05
N LEU A 261 -6.78 0.59 -15.58
CA LEU A 261 -6.69 1.26 -14.28
C LEU A 261 -7.63 2.48 -14.21
N PHE A 262 -7.70 3.25 -15.28
CA PHE A 262 -8.65 4.36 -15.43
C PHE A 262 -10.10 3.87 -15.34
N LEU A 263 -10.46 2.83 -16.11
CA LEU A 263 -11.80 2.27 -16.13
C LEU A 263 -12.23 1.71 -14.76
N TYR A 264 -11.32 1.02 -14.07
CA TYR A 264 -11.55 0.52 -12.72
C TYR A 264 -11.71 1.65 -11.70
N SER A 265 -10.99 2.75 -11.90
CA SER A 265 -11.07 3.93 -11.04
C SER A 265 -12.35 4.73 -11.24
N LEU A 266 -13.02 4.63 -12.40
CA LEU A 266 -14.23 5.42 -12.70
C LEU A 266 -15.40 5.12 -11.76
N LEU A 267 -15.75 3.84 -11.55
CA LEU A 267 -16.94 3.52 -10.76
C LEU A 267 -16.84 4.07 -9.34
N PRO A 268 -15.77 3.82 -8.56
CA PRO A 268 -15.75 4.31 -7.20
C PRO A 268 -15.62 5.84 -7.14
N VAL A 269 -14.94 6.50 -8.10
CA VAL A 269 -14.91 7.98 -8.16
C VAL A 269 -16.32 8.53 -8.39
N VAL A 270 -17.04 8.03 -9.39
CA VAL A 270 -18.41 8.47 -9.72
C VAL A 270 -19.35 8.17 -8.55
N ALA A 271 -19.31 6.96 -8.00
CA ALA A 271 -20.19 6.54 -6.90
C ALA A 271 -19.95 7.36 -5.63
N ASN A 272 -18.70 7.60 -5.23
CA ASN A 272 -18.39 8.42 -4.06
C ASN A 272 -18.73 9.90 -4.28
N THR A 273 -18.66 10.40 -5.52
CA THR A 273 -19.14 11.74 -5.86
C THR A 273 -20.64 11.87 -5.67
N VAL A 274 -21.41 10.90 -6.18
CA VAL A 274 -22.87 10.88 -6.00
C VAL A 274 -23.24 10.78 -4.53
N VAL A 275 -22.57 9.90 -3.77
CA VAL A 275 -22.81 9.74 -2.32
C VAL A 275 -22.44 11.01 -1.55
N GLY A 276 -21.31 11.63 -1.86
CA GLY A 276 -20.87 12.87 -1.22
C GLY A 276 -21.87 14.01 -1.42
N LEU A 277 -22.33 14.23 -2.65
CA LEU A 277 -23.32 15.27 -2.98
C LEU A 277 -24.70 14.96 -2.37
N ALA A 278 -25.13 13.70 -2.39
CA ALA A 278 -26.39 13.28 -1.76
C ALA A 278 -26.36 13.41 -0.22
N GLY A 279 -25.17 13.38 0.40
CA GLY A 279 -24.99 13.55 1.83
C GLY A 279 -25.02 15.01 2.31
N VAL A 280 -25.11 15.99 1.40
CA VAL A 280 -25.17 17.42 1.77
C VAL A 280 -26.48 17.71 2.53
N PRO A 281 -26.43 18.37 3.71
CA PRO A 281 -27.63 18.65 4.49
C PRO A 281 -28.66 19.48 3.72
N ARG A 282 -29.93 19.05 3.75
CA ARG A 282 -31.03 19.77 3.08
C ARG A 282 -31.13 21.24 3.50
N ALA A 283 -30.95 21.52 4.80
CA ALA A 283 -30.97 22.88 5.33
C ALA A 283 -29.92 23.80 4.68
N ALA A 284 -28.73 23.29 4.36
CA ALA A 284 -27.70 24.09 3.67
C ALA A 284 -28.13 24.42 2.23
N ASN A 285 -28.77 23.47 1.54
CA ASN A 285 -29.29 23.68 0.19
C ASN A 285 -30.47 24.65 0.16
N ASP A 286 -31.39 24.56 1.13
CA ASP A 286 -32.55 25.44 1.24
C ASP A 286 -32.13 26.87 1.62
N ALA A 287 -31.14 27.02 2.51
CA ALA A 287 -30.54 28.32 2.82
C ALA A 287 -29.88 28.95 1.58
N ALA A 288 -29.09 28.18 0.83
CA ALA A 288 -28.46 28.65 -0.40
C ALA A 288 -29.51 29.12 -1.45
N ARG A 289 -30.61 28.38 -1.59
CA ARG A 289 -31.75 28.79 -2.43
C ARG A 289 -32.42 30.06 -1.92
N GLY A 290 -32.63 30.18 -0.60
CA GLY A 290 -33.20 31.36 0.03
C GLY A 290 -32.36 32.63 -0.15
N MET A 291 -31.04 32.47 -0.32
CA MET A 291 -30.12 33.57 -0.67
C MET A 291 -30.06 33.90 -2.17
N GLY A 292 -30.88 33.24 -3.01
CA GLY A 292 -30.93 33.50 -4.45
C GLY A 292 -29.78 32.90 -5.26
N MET A 293 -29.04 31.92 -4.71
CA MET A 293 -27.96 31.26 -5.46
C MET A 293 -28.50 30.45 -6.64
N THR A 294 -27.87 30.61 -7.81
CA THR A 294 -28.07 29.75 -8.97
C THR A 294 -27.58 28.32 -8.70
N ASP A 295 -28.00 27.34 -9.49
CA ASP A 295 -27.54 25.94 -9.33
C ASP A 295 -26.03 25.77 -9.49
N GLY A 296 -25.37 26.63 -10.27
CA GLY A 296 -23.90 26.64 -10.37
C GLY A 296 -23.25 27.19 -9.11
N GLN A 297 -23.75 28.32 -8.59
CA GLN A 297 -23.27 28.92 -7.35
C GLN A 297 -23.51 28.01 -6.14
N ARG A 298 -24.68 27.36 -6.05
CA ARG A 298 -24.98 26.39 -4.99
C ARG A 298 -24.06 25.17 -5.07
N LEU A 299 -23.80 24.66 -6.27
CA LEU A 299 -22.89 23.52 -6.45
C LEU A 299 -21.47 23.84 -5.99
N PHE A 300 -20.84 24.88 -6.55
CA PHE A 300 -19.45 25.17 -6.25
C PHE A 300 -19.23 25.88 -4.91
N GLY A 301 -20.23 26.61 -4.42
CA GLY A 301 -20.15 27.38 -3.18
C GLY A 301 -20.63 26.63 -1.93
N VAL A 302 -21.47 25.60 -2.07
CA VAL A 302 -22.09 24.91 -0.92
C VAL A 302 -21.98 23.39 -1.04
N GLU A 303 -22.58 22.79 -2.07
CA GLU A 303 -22.69 21.33 -2.20
C GLU A 303 -21.31 20.65 -2.35
N PHE A 304 -20.54 21.07 -3.36
CA PHE A 304 -19.24 20.49 -3.67
C PHE A 304 -18.24 20.67 -2.54
N PRO A 305 -18.14 21.87 -1.91
CA PRO A 305 -17.42 21.99 -0.67
C PRO A 305 -17.87 20.91 0.31
N LEU A 306 -19.13 20.90 0.77
CA LEU A 306 -19.59 20.00 1.84
C LEU A 306 -19.39 18.51 1.52
N ALA A 307 -19.48 18.13 0.24
CA ALA A 307 -19.23 16.79 -0.25
C ALA A 307 -17.74 16.40 -0.33
N PHE A 308 -16.84 17.38 -0.40
CA PHE A 308 -15.42 17.18 -0.71
C PHE A 308 -14.69 16.15 0.19
N PRO A 309 -14.88 16.11 1.53
CA PRO A 309 -14.22 15.10 2.37
C PRO A 309 -14.63 13.66 2.02
N VAL A 310 -15.90 13.45 1.64
CA VAL A 310 -16.41 12.14 1.20
C VAL A 310 -15.83 11.78 -0.15
N ILE A 311 -15.79 12.73 -1.09
CA ILE A 311 -15.17 12.54 -2.41
C ILE A 311 -13.69 12.16 -2.27
N LEU A 312 -12.93 12.88 -1.44
CA LEU A 312 -11.53 12.57 -1.16
C LEU A 312 -11.34 11.20 -0.52
N THR A 313 -12.25 10.78 0.37
CA THR A 313 -12.25 9.42 0.94
C THR A 313 -12.41 8.37 -0.16
N GLY A 314 -13.28 8.62 -1.14
CA GLY A 314 -13.41 7.79 -2.34
C GLY A 314 -12.12 7.74 -3.15
N ILE A 315 -11.52 8.90 -3.43
CA ILE A 315 -10.24 9.01 -4.16
C ILE A 315 -9.13 8.25 -3.44
N ARG A 316 -9.09 8.27 -2.09
CA ARG A 316 -8.13 7.51 -1.29
C ARG A 316 -8.25 6.02 -1.50
N ILE A 317 -9.48 5.49 -1.40
CA ILE A 317 -9.73 4.06 -1.60
C ILE A 317 -9.28 3.65 -3.01
N VAL A 318 -9.63 4.44 -4.02
CA VAL A 318 -9.22 4.18 -5.40
C VAL A 318 -7.70 4.24 -5.54
N LEU A 319 -7.02 5.24 -4.98
CA LEU A 319 -5.56 5.33 -5.07
C LEU A 319 -4.87 4.08 -4.52
N VAL A 320 -5.26 3.63 -3.33
CA VAL A 320 -4.70 2.41 -2.70
C VAL A 320 -4.96 1.18 -3.55
N GLN A 321 -6.19 1.02 -4.05
CA GLN A 321 -6.56 -0.06 -4.96
C GLN A 321 -5.74 0.00 -6.26
N ASN A 322 -5.56 1.19 -6.82
CA ASN A 322 -4.91 1.40 -8.11
C ASN A 322 -3.40 1.13 -8.04
N ILE A 323 -2.74 1.47 -6.93
CA ILE A 323 -1.35 1.09 -6.64
C ILE A 323 -1.21 -0.44 -6.66
N GLY A 324 -2.13 -1.15 -6.00
CA GLY A 324 -2.16 -2.61 -6.03
C GLY A 324 -2.35 -3.18 -7.45
N LEU A 325 -3.39 -2.71 -8.16
CA LEU A 325 -3.72 -3.15 -9.51
C LEU A 325 -2.63 -2.84 -10.54
N ALA A 326 -1.89 -1.74 -10.38
CA ALA A 326 -0.76 -1.39 -11.25
C ALA A 326 0.35 -2.46 -11.23
N THR A 327 0.41 -3.33 -10.21
CA THR A 327 1.30 -4.49 -10.20
C THR A 327 0.94 -5.48 -11.31
N ILE A 328 -0.34 -5.69 -11.58
CA ILE A 328 -0.82 -6.65 -12.58
C ILE A 328 -0.49 -6.20 -14.01
N ALA A 329 -0.29 -4.88 -14.24
CA ALA A 329 0.07 -4.32 -15.53
C ALA A 329 1.34 -4.94 -16.16
N ALA A 330 2.26 -5.45 -15.34
CA ALA A 330 3.46 -6.12 -15.80
C ALA A 330 3.17 -7.37 -16.66
N LEU A 331 2.03 -8.04 -16.45
CA LEU A 331 1.63 -9.22 -17.24
C LEU A 331 1.39 -8.92 -18.73
N ILE A 332 1.04 -7.67 -19.06
CA ILE A 332 0.80 -7.23 -20.45
C ILE A 332 1.91 -6.31 -20.96
N GLY A 333 3.05 -6.26 -20.26
CA GLY A 333 4.18 -5.38 -20.60
C GLY A 333 3.98 -3.91 -20.22
N GLY A 334 3.01 -3.60 -19.37
CA GLY A 334 2.78 -2.22 -18.87
C GLY A 334 3.87 -1.70 -17.94
N GLY A 335 4.71 -2.60 -17.41
CA GLY A 335 5.78 -2.26 -16.48
C GLY A 335 5.29 -2.13 -15.04
N GLY A 336 6.03 -1.37 -14.24
CA GLY A 336 5.79 -1.19 -12.82
C GLY A 336 6.53 -2.21 -11.96
N PHE A 337 6.46 -2.05 -10.63
CA PHE A 337 7.07 -3.01 -9.69
C PHE A 337 6.60 -4.46 -9.86
N GLY A 338 5.45 -4.67 -10.50
CA GLY A 338 4.97 -5.99 -10.90
C GLY A 338 5.93 -6.77 -11.80
N VAL A 339 6.81 -6.09 -12.54
CA VAL A 339 7.84 -6.75 -13.37
C VAL A 339 8.70 -7.66 -12.49
N PHE A 340 9.14 -7.18 -11.32
CA PHE A 340 9.92 -7.99 -10.38
C PHE A 340 9.08 -9.07 -9.72
N VAL A 341 7.81 -8.78 -9.38
CA VAL A 341 6.88 -9.76 -8.81
C VAL A 341 6.70 -10.97 -9.73
N PHE A 342 6.30 -10.75 -10.98
CA PHE A 342 6.03 -11.85 -11.90
C PHE A 342 7.28 -12.54 -12.42
N GLN A 343 8.40 -11.81 -12.60
CA GLN A 343 9.68 -12.45 -12.87
C GLN A 343 10.12 -13.35 -11.69
N GLY A 344 9.95 -12.88 -10.46
CA GLY A 344 10.29 -13.63 -9.26
C GLY A 344 9.45 -14.90 -9.12
N VAL A 345 8.14 -14.81 -9.39
CA VAL A 345 7.25 -15.99 -9.42
C VAL A 345 7.68 -16.96 -10.52
N GLY A 346 7.94 -16.48 -11.73
CA GLY A 346 8.36 -17.31 -12.85
C GLY A 346 9.73 -17.98 -12.68
N GLN A 347 10.59 -17.42 -11.82
CA GLN A 347 11.93 -17.95 -11.51
C GLN A 347 12.00 -18.64 -10.15
N THR A 348 10.88 -18.76 -9.43
CA THR A 348 10.85 -19.26 -8.04
C THR A 348 11.82 -18.50 -7.11
N ALA A 349 12.05 -17.22 -7.42
CA ALA A 349 12.98 -16.33 -6.73
C ALA A 349 12.19 -15.36 -5.84
N MET A 350 11.89 -15.80 -4.60
CA MET A 350 11.10 -15.01 -3.64
C MET A 350 11.72 -13.64 -3.35
N ASP A 351 13.05 -13.51 -3.40
CA ASP A 351 13.74 -12.24 -3.19
C ASP A 351 13.40 -11.20 -4.26
N LEU A 352 13.22 -11.65 -5.50
CA LEU A 352 12.80 -10.81 -6.62
C LEU A 352 11.31 -10.46 -6.50
N VAL A 353 10.48 -11.39 -5.98
CA VAL A 353 9.08 -11.11 -5.66
C VAL A 353 8.99 -9.98 -4.63
N LEU A 354 9.78 -10.07 -3.56
CA LEU A 354 9.82 -9.07 -2.49
C LEU A 354 10.38 -7.73 -2.96
N LEU A 355 11.35 -7.74 -3.88
CA LEU A 355 11.89 -6.51 -4.50
C LEU A 355 10.78 -5.67 -5.17
N GLY A 356 9.75 -6.31 -5.74
CA GLY A 356 8.58 -5.61 -6.27
C GLY A 356 7.47 -5.38 -5.24
N ALA A 357 7.17 -6.38 -4.41
CA ALA A 357 6.02 -6.32 -3.50
C ALA A 357 6.19 -5.33 -2.34
N VAL A 358 7.37 -5.29 -1.71
CA VAL A 358 7.66 -4.41 -0.56
C VAL A 358 7.47 -2.92 -0.90
N PRO A 359 8.08 -2.37 -1.98
CA PRO A 359 7.87 -0.96 -2.32
C PRO A 359 6.43 -0.66 -2.74
N THR A 360 5.71 -1.58 -3.40
CA THR A 360 4.29 -1.41 -3.72
C THR A 360 3.44 -1.27 -2.46
N VAL A 361 3.64 -2.15 -1.47
CA VAL A 361 2.93 -2.10 -0.19
C VAL A 361 3.28 -0.82 0.58
N ALA A 362 4.56 -0.46 0.63
CA ALA A 362 5.00 0.79 1.26
C ALA A 362 4.36 2.03 0.62
N LEU A 363 4.29 2.08 -0.72
CA LEU A 363 3.65 3.15 -1.46
C LEU A 363 2.15 3.24 -1.15
N ALA A 364 1.45 2.09 -1.11
CA ALA A 364 0.03 2.03 -0.81
C ALA A 364 -0.28 2.54 0.62
N PHE A 365 0.49 2.11 1.62
CA PHE A 365 0.33 2.57 3.00
C PHE A 365 0.67 4.07 3.14
N ALA A 366 1.76 4.52 2.52
CA ALA A 366 2.14 5.94 2.54
C ALA A 366 1.04 6.81 1.91
N ALA A 367 0.53 6.42 0.75
CA ALA A 367 -0.56 7.12 0.07
C ALA A 367 -1.84 7.17 0.93
N ALA A 368 -2.21 6.05 1.56
CA ALA A 368 -3.36 5.99 2.46
C ALA A 368 -3.22 6.95 3.64
N ILE A 369 -2.10 6.88 4.37
CA ILE A 369 -1.85 7.68 5.57
C ILE A 369 -1.81 9.18 5.24
N ILE A 370 -1.12 9.55 4.16
CA ILE A 370 -1.00 10.96 3.73
C ILE A 370 -2.38 11.51 3.38
N LEU A 371 -3.15 10.78 2.56
CA LEU A 371 -4.44 11.27 2.10
C LEU A 371 -5.50 11.26 3.21
N ASP A 372 -5.45 10.30 4.15
CA ASP A 372 -6.25 10.32 5.37
C ASP A 372 -6.00 11.57 6.22
N ALA A 373 -4.73 11.92 6.42
CA ALA A 373 -4.37 13.13 7.14
C ALA A 373 -4.90 14.39 6.42
N VAL A 374 -4.77 14.46 5.09
CA VAL A 374 -5.31 15.57 4.28
C VAL A 374 -6.82 15.69 4.41
N ILE A 375 -7.56 14.57 4.32
CA ILE A 375 -9.03 14.54 4.46
C ILE A 375 -9.45 15.13 5.81
N GLU A 376 -8.84 14.66 6.90
CA GLU A 376 -9.19 15.10 8.26
C GLU A 376 -8.90 16.60 8.47
N MET A 377 -7.78 17.09 7.94
CA MET A 377 -7.44 18.52 7.98
C MET A 377 -8.46 19.38 7.23
N THR A 378 -8.93 18.94 6.06
CA THR A 378 -9.96 19.66 5.29
C THR A 378 -11.33 19.66 5.97
N ALA A 379 -11.68 18.58 6.67
CA ALA A 379 -12.94 18.48 7.41
C ALA A 379 -12.95 19.33 8.69
N THR A 380 -11.82 19.40 9.41
CA THR A 380 -11.71 20.09 10.70
C THR A 380 -11.71 21.60 10.53
N ARG A 381 -10.98 22.13 9.55
CA ARG A 381 -10.93 23.57 9.25
C ARG A 381 -12.33 24.16 9.02
N ARG A 382 -13.21 23.40 8.40
CA ARG A 382 -14.58 23.86 8.12
C ARG A 382 -15.50 23.87 9.31
N ARG A 383 -15.37 22.94 10.26
CA ARG A 383 -16.17 23.00 11.50
C ARG A 383 -15.89 24.29 12.28
N VAL A 384 -14.66 24.79 12.22
CA VAL A 384 -14.23 26.04 12.86
C VAL A 384 -14.71 27.27 12.08
N GLU A 385 -14.79 27.21 10.74
CA GLU A 385 -15.29 28.31 9.91
C GLU A 385 -16.84 28.43 9.93
N THR A 386 -17.56 27.35 10.29
CA THR A 386 -19.04 27.32 10.36
C THR A 386 -19.63 27.49 11.76
N ALA A 387 -18.79 27.50 12.80
CA ALA A 387 -19.18 27.71 14.20
C ALA A 387 -18.87 29.14 14.61
#